data_AF-A0A2E4FYI3-F1
#
_entry.id   AF-A0A2E4FYI3-F1
#
_cell.length_a   1.000
_cell.length_b   1.000
_cell.length_c   1.000
_cell.angle_alpha   90.00
_cell.angle_beta   90.00
_cell.angle_gamma   90.00
#
_symmetry.space_group_name_H-M   'P 1'
#
loop_
_entity.id
_entity.type
_entity.pdbx_description
1 polymer ?
#
loop_
_entity_poly.entity_id
_entity_poly.type
_entity_poly.pdbx_seq_one_letter_code
_entity_poly.pdbx_strand_id
1 'polypeptide(L)'
;MTLLHKLIIERLKKHVHVVDGVMFMSDDGHSILERFIGKHPLLKPEMIVINDQPYGFKRLRKEFERLENYPIYCELEYTTATLPPESMPSTDDDLVLGTILYFDLYTEIPLQKKLNQLPNWVNPFLPFVSIECIQNLANPDNASLIVCSKFSDKLDDDFMDLPFTLEVSDDTDGDAVEAALEEALSEYTQKPVAHWHHLLDNYLKNFLDIIKQIDEHLIQ
;
A
#
# COMPACT_ATOMS: atom_id res chain seq x y z
N MET A 1 -8.34 -10.93 -12.50
CA MET A 1 -7.75 -10.06 -11.47
C MET A 1 -7.69 -10.86 -10.17
N THR A 2 -6.59 -10.80 -9.44
CA THR A 2 -6.36 -11.67 -8.27
C THR A 2 -7.13 -11.23 -7.02
N LEU A 3 -7.60 -12.14 -6.15
CA LEU A 3 -8.33 -11.75 -4.93
C LEU A 3 -7.45 -10.99 -3.93
N LEU A 4 -6.19 -11.41 -3.80
CA LEU A 4 -5.28 -10.81 -2.86
C LEU A 4 -4.83 -9.40 -3.27
N HIS A 5 -4.62 -9.13 -4.56
CA HIS A 5 -4.34 -7.75 -4.99
C HIS A 5 -5.54 -6.83 -4.74
N LYS A 6 -6.78 -7.30 -4.99
CA LYS A 6 -8.00 -6.52 -4.70
C LYS A 6 -8.06 -6.16 -3.22
N LEU A 7 -7.82 -7.14 -2.35
CA LEU A 7 -7.75 -6.91 -0.90
C LEU A 7 -6.75 -5.81 -0.54
N ILE A 8 -5.51 -5.91 -1.03
CA ILE A 8 -4.45 -4.94 -0.71
C ILE A 8 -4.84 -3.55 -1.20
N ILE A 9 -5.29 -3.43 -2.45
CA ILE A 9 -5.66 -2.16 -3.06
C ILE A 9 -6.87 -1.54 -2.35
N GLU A 10 -7.92 -2.32 -2.07
CA GLU A 10 -9.10 -1.83 -1.35
C GLU A 10 -8.74 -1.32 0.04
N ARG A 11 -7.96 -2.11 0.79
CA ARG A 11 -7.52 -1.71 2.13
C ARG A 11 -6.63 -0.49 2.06
N LEU A 12 -5.70 -0.43 1.12
CA LEU A 12 -4.88 0.76 0.94
C LEU A 12 -5.72 2.00 0.63
N LYS A 13 -6.69 1.89 -0.28
CA LYS A 13 -7.63 2.99 -0.61
C LYS A 13 -8.50 3.40 0.58
N LYS A 14 -8.75 2.51 1.56
CA LYS A 14 -9.41 2.87 2.84
C LYS A 14 -8.51 3.73 3.74
N HIS A 15 -7.18 3.57 3.67
CA HIS A 15 -6.21 4.26 4.54
C HIS A 15 -5.53 5.46 3.87
N VAL A 16 -5.48 5.52 2.54
CA VAL A 16 -4.72 6.51 1.77
C VAL A 16 -5.60 7.13 0.68
N HIS A 17 -5.49 8.45 0.49
CA HIS A 17 -6.16 9.14 -0.62
C HIS A 17 -5.33 8.97 -1.89
N VAL A 18 -5.70 8.02 -2.74
CA VAL A 18 -5.02 7.80 -4.03
C VAL A 18 -5.32 8.98 -4.97
N VAL A 19 -4.25 9.60 -5.49
CA VAL A 19 -4.34 10.78 -6.36
C VAL A 19 -3.94 10.49 -7.81
N ASP A 20 -3.10 9.48 -8.03
CA ASP A 20 -2.69 9.04 -9.36
C ASP A 20 -2.33 7.56 -9.31
N GLY A 21 -2.47 6.88 -10.45
CA GLY A 21 -2.20 5.45 -10.58
C GLY A 21 -1.92 5.05 -12.02
N VAL A 22 -0.93 4.19 -12.20
CA VAL A 22 -0.53 3.65 -13.49
C VAL A 22 -0.36 2.15 -13.38
N MET A 23 -0.71 1.44 -14.45
CA MET A 23 -0.60 -0.01 -14.55
C MET A 23 0.22 -0.35 -15.78
N PHE A 24 1.17 -1.27 -15.60
CA PHE A 24 2.04 -1.79 -16.64
C PHE A 24 1.85 -3.31 -16.73
N MET A 25 1.79 -3.83 -17.94
CA MET A 25 1.81 -5.27 -18.18
C MET A 25 3.20 -5.63 -18.70
N SER A 26 3.77 -6.74 -18.22
CA SER A 26 5.06 -7.23 -18.70
C SER A 26 5.00 -7.59 -20.19
N ASP A 27 6.15 -7.55 -20.87
CA ASP A 27 6.25 -7.84 -22.31
C ASP A 27 5.84 -9.28 -22.64
N ASP A 28 6.00 -10.21 -21.69
CA ASP A 28 5.58 -11.61 -21.79
C ASP A 28 4.11 -11.82 -21.36
N GLY A 29 3.42 -10.79 -20.88
CA GLY A 29 2.02 -10.81 -20.46
C GLY A 29 1.75 -11.61 -19.19
N HIS A 30 2.78 -12.00 -18.44
CA HIS A 30 2.65 -12.87 -17.27
C HIS A 30 2.57 -12.11 -15.94
N SER A 31 3.08 -10.87 -15.86
CA SER A 31 2.97 -10.03 -14.68
C SER A 31 2.37 -8.66 -14.98
N ILE A 32 1.75 -8.09 -13.96
CA ILE A 32 1.18 -6.76 -13.94
C ILE A 32 1.83 -6.01 -12.79
N LEU A 33 2.34 -4.82 -13.07
CA LEU A 33 2.86 -3.87 -12.08
C LEU A 33 1.90 -2.69 -11.96
N GLU A 34 1.30 -2.53 -10.80
CA GLU A 34 0.51 -1.37 -10.43
C GLU A 34 1.32 -0.44 -9.54
N ARG A 35 1.36 0.84 -9.91
CA ARG A 35 1.94 1.90 -9.09
C ARG A 35 0.89 2.95 -8.81
N PHE A 36 0.83 3.39 -7.57
CA PHE A 36 -0.04 4.49 -7.20
C PHE A 36 0.65 5.47 -6.27
N ILE A 37 0.23 6.72 -6.43
CA ILE A 37 0.64 7.85 -5.61
C ILE A 37 -0.56 8.22 -4.76
N GLY A 38 -0.34 8.24 -3.45
CA GLY A 38 -1.33 8.53 -2.44
C GLY A 38 -0.93 9.69 -1.54
N LYS A 39 -1.90 10.18 -0.80
CA LYS A 39 -1.76 11.24 0.20
C LYS A 39 -2.25 10.75 1.56
N HIS A 40 -1.61 11.25 2.61
CA HIS A 40 -1.95 10.92 4.00
C HIS A 40 -3.45 11.18 4.30
N PRO A 41 -4.17 10.32 5.03
CA PRO A 41 -5.62 10.41 5.20
C PRO A 41 -6.12 11.67 5.91
N LEU A 42 -5.24 12.32 6.70
CA LEU A 42 -5.54 13.61 7.34
C LEU A 42 -5.78 14.75 6.34
N LEU A 43 -5.36 14.60 5.08
CA LEU A 43 -5.56 15.57 4.00
C LEU A 43 -6.99 15.51 3.40
N LYS A 44 -8.00 15.21 4.22
CA LYS A 44 -9.35 14.73 3.84
C LYS A 44 -10.01 15.38 2.60
N PRO A 45 -10.87 14.64 1.87
CA PRO A 45 -11.56 15.10 0.67
C PRO A 45 -12.54 16.26 0.80
N GLU A 46 -13.02 16.55 2.00
CA GLU A 46 -13.83 17.75 2.27
C GLU A 46 -12.98 19.05 2.23
N MET A 47 -11.65 18.92 2.13
CA MET A 47 -10.72 19.96 1.69
C MET A 47 -10.35 19.86 0.19
N ILE A 48 -10.69 18.73 -0.47
CA ILE A 48 -10.48 18.44 -1.90
C ILE A 48 -11.62 19.02 -2.76
N VAL A 49 -12.81 19.33 -2.19
CA VAL A 49 -13.94 19.89 -2.95
C VAL A 49 -14.07 21.41 -2.72
N ILE A 50 -14.16 22.15 -3.82
CA ILE A 50 -14.23 23.62 -4.01
C ILE A 50 -12.87 24.36 -4.15
N ASN A 51 -11.80 23.76 -4.67
CA ASN A 51 -10.70 24.51 -5.33
C ASN A 51 -9.74 23.55 -6.07
N ASP A 52 -10.25 22.82 -7.06
CA ASP A 52 -9.41 22.01 -7.93
C ASP A 52 -8.50 22.95 -8.77
N GLN A 53 -7.22 23.00 -8.43
CA GLN A 53 -6.16 23.52 -9.28
C GLN A 53 -5.18 22.38 -9.55
N PRO A 54 -4.55 22.34 -10.73
CA PRO A 54 -3.65 21.25 -11.12
C PRO A 54 -2.44 21.03 -10.19
N TYR A 55 -2.22 21.87 -9.16
CA TYR A 55 -1.03 21.84 -8.30
C TYR A 55 -1.26 22.17 -6.82
N GLY A 56 -2.40 21.79 -6.21
CA GLY A 56 -2.50 21.72 -4.73
C GLY A 56 -3.67 22.47 -4.07
N PHE A 57 -3.67 22.47 -2.74
CA PHE A 57 -4.79 22.88 -1.89
C PHE A 57 -4.71 24.35 -1.45
N LYS A 58 -5.80 25.10 -1.59
CA LYS A 58 -5.81 26.57 -1.39
C LYS A 58 -5.83 27.04 0.07
N ARG A 59 -6.25 26.19 1.01
CA ARG A 59 -6.48 26.54 2.44
C ARG A 59 -6.33 25.32 3.36
N LEU A 60 -5.17 24.69 3.34
CA LEU A 60 -4.84 23.79 4.43
C LEU A 60 -4.52 24.59 5.70
N ARG A 61 -4.80 24.00 6.87
CA ARG A 61 -4.19 24.54 8.09
C ARG A 61 -2.67 24.36 7.94
N LYS A 62 -1.89 25.35 8.34
CA LYS A 62 -0.40 25.30 8.28
C LYS A 62 0.18 24.02 8.88
N GLU A 63 -0.50 23.46 9.88
CA GLU A 63 -0.13 22.20 10.54
C GLU A 63 -0.19 20.96 9.63
N PHE A 64 -0.87 21.03 8.47
CA PHE A 64 -1.01 19.91 7.53
C PHE A 64 -0.39 20.17 6.15
N GLU A 65 0.00 21.41 5.82
CA GLU A 65 0.60 21.77 4.52
C GLU A 65 1.85 20.92 4.23
N ARG A 66 2.57 20.50 5.27
CA ARG A 66 3.79 19.70 5.14
C ARG A 66 3.50 18.26 4.72
N LEU A 67 2.40 17.67 5.17
CA LEU A 67 1.99 16.32 4.80
C LEU A 67 1.72 16.21 3.28
N GLU A 68 1.43 17.32 2.59
CA GLU A 68 1.35 17.32 1.13
C GLU A 68 2.70 17.05 0.45
N ASN A 69 3.81 17.37 1.12
CA ASN A 69 5.17 17.14 0.61
C ASN A 69 5.65 15.70 0.85
N TYR A 70 4.83 14.85 1.48
CA TYR A 70 5.15 13.45 1.80
C TYR A 70 4.20 12.53 1.01
N PRO A 71 4.37 12.45 -0.33
CA PRO A 71 3.60 11.51 -1.14
C PRO A 71 3.90 10.08 -0.71
N ILE A 72 2.84 9.28 -0.62
CA ILE A 72 2.91 7.86 -0.31
C ILE A 72 2.93 7.12 -1.64
N TYR A 73 4.04 6.47 -1.92
CA TYR A 73 4.20 5.64 -3.10
C TYR A 73 3.92 4.20 -2.75
N CYS A 74 3.28 3.49 -3.66
CA CYS A 74 3.14 2.07 -3.56
C CYS A 74 3.33 1.41 -4.91
N GLU A 75 3.96 0.25 -4.87
CA GLU A 75 4.21 -0.60 -6.00
C GLU A 75 3.73 -2.00 -5.65
N LEU A 76 2.91 -2.59 -6.51
CA LEU A 76 2.36 -3.93 -6.36
C LEU A 76 2.52 -4.66 -7.69
N GLU A 77 3.36 -5.70 -7.69
CA GLU A 77 3.52 -6.59 -8.83
C GLU A 77 2.82 -7.92 -8.54
N TYR A 78 2.06 -8.44 -9.51
CA TYR A 78 1.39 -9.72 -9.39
C TYR A 78 1.28 -10.44 -10.74
N THR A 79 1.13 -11.76 -10.71
CA THR A 79 0.87 -12.57 -11.90
C THR A 79 -0.61 -12.80 -12.13
N THR A 80 -1.00 -13.04 -13.37
CA THR A 80 -2.32 -13.57 -13.74
C THR A 80 -2.10 -14.82 -14.60
N ALA A 81 -1.76 -15.93 -13.96
CA ALA A 81 -1.61 -17.21 -14.66
C ALA A 81 -2.97 -17.91 -14.76
N THR A 82 -3.54 -17.98 -15.96
CA THR A 82 -4.49 -19.06 -16.29
C THR A 82 -3.76 -20.39 -16.19
N LEU A 83 -4.25 -21.32 -15.37
CA LEU A 83 -3.68 -22.67 -15.32
C LEU A 83 -3.75 -23.34 -16.70
N PRO A 84 -2.77 -24.17 -17.08
CA PRO A 84 -2.91 -25.03 -18.24
C PRO A 84 -4.14 -25.94 -18.08
N PRO A 85 -4.93 -26.16 -19.14
CA PRO A 85 -6.18 -26.94 -19.08
C PRO A 85 -5.99 -28.39 -18.64
N GLU A 86 -4.75 -28.91 -18.67
CA GLU A 86 -4.43 -30.30 -18.32
C GLU A 86 -4.39 -30.57 -16.80
N SER A 87 -4.38 -29.51 -15.98
CA SER A 87 -4.30 -29.60 -14.51
C SER A 87 -5.67 -29.53 -13.82
N MET A 88 -6.76 -29.43 -14.57
CA MET A 88 -8.07 -29.03 -14.05
C MET A 88 -9.11 -30.16 -14.11
N PRO A 89 -9.87 -30.39 -13.03
CA PRO A 89 -11.10 -31.17 -13.13
C PRO A 89 -12.10 -30.38 -13.98
N SER A 90 -12.51 -30.97 -15.10
CA SER A 90 -13.53 -30.54 -16.07
C SER A 90 -14.64 -29.61 -15.56
N THR A 91 -14.36 -28.31 -15.42
CA THR A 91 -15.34 -27.23 -15.33
C THR A 91 -14.93 -26.18 -16.34
N ASP A 92 -15.87 -25.78 -17.20
CA ASP A 92 -15.70 -24.91 -18.39
C ASP A 92 -15.29 -23.45 -18.07
N ASP A 93 -14.77 -23.18 -16.87
CA ASP A 93 -14.43 -21.84 -16.40
C ASP A 93 -12.90 -21.69 -16.34
N ASP A 94 -12.35 -20.70 -17.05
CA ASP A 94 -10.92 -20.40 -17.06
C ASP A 94 -10.48 -19.85 -15.69
N LEU A 95 -9.91 -20.73 -14.84
CA LEU A 95 -9.39 -20.31 -13.54
C LEU A 95 -8.09 -19.48 -13.71
N VAL A 96 -8.15 -18.21 -13.33
CA VAL A 96 -6.99 -17.31 -13.25
C VAL A 96 -6.44 -17.34 -11.82
N LEU A 97 -5.35 -18.09 -11.62
CA LEU A 97 -4.55 -17.99 -10.42
C LEU A 97 -3.63 -16.78 -10.53
N GLY A 98 -3.30 -16.15 -9.41
CA GLY A 98 -2.20 -15.24 -9.41
C GLY A 98 -1.52 -15.18 -8.08
N THR A 99 -0.34 -14.60 -8.09
CA THR A 99 0.53 -14.50 -6.94
C THR A 99 1.01 -13.07 -6.87
N ILE A 100 1.06 -12.50 -5.67
CA ILE A 100 1.80 -11.25 -5.49
C ILE A 100 3.27 -11.61 -5.65
N LEU A 101 3.99 -10.89 -6.51
CA LEU A 101 5.42 -11.05 -6.67
C LEU A 101 6.18 -10.06 -5.81
N TYR A 102 5.63 -8.85 -5.67
CA TYR A 102 6.28 -7.75 -4.98
C TYR A 102 5.23 -6.79 -4.45
N PHE A 103 5.46 -6.27 -3.24
CA PHE A 103 4.70 -5.18 -2.67
C PHE A 103 5.66 -4.25 -1.94
N ASP A 104 5.54 -2.95 -2.18
CA ASP A 104 6.26 -1.93 -1.43
C ASP A 104 5.36 -0.73 -1.20
N LEU A 105 5.53 -0.09 -0.05
CA LEU A 105 4.81 1.10 0.36
C LEU A 105 5.78 2.00 1.07
N TYR A 106 6.08 3.16 0.49
CA TYR A 106 7.13 4.05 0.99
C TYR A 106 6.78 5.52 0.87
N THR A 107 7.47 6.34 1.64
CA THR A 107 7.44 7.80 1.53
C THR A 107 8.83 8.35 1.77
N GLU A 108 9.13 9.49 1.13
CA GLU A 108 10.31 10.29 1.43
C GLU A 108 9.91 11.50 2.27
N ILE A 109 10.60 11.70 3.40
CA ILE A 109 10.39 12.83 4.30
C ILE A 109 11.67 13.65 4.37
N PRO A 110 11.75 14.83 3.73
CA PRO A 110 12.87 15.74 3.89
C PRO A 110 12.98 16.24 5.34
N LEU A 111 14.19 16.11 5.88
CA LEU A 111 14.60 16.60 7.19
C LEU A 111 15.58 17.76 7.05
N GLN A 112 15.32 18.80 7.84
CA GLN A 112 16.25 19.90 8.05
C GLN A 112 16.60 19.96 9.53
N LYS A 113 17.82 19.53 9.87
CA LYS A 113 18.34 19.47 11.25
C LYS A 113 17.52 18.51 12.14
N LYS A 114 18.07 18.11 13.31
CA LYS A 114 17.48 17.19 14.31
C LYS A 114 17.62 15.66 14.11
N LEU A 115 18.64 15.18 13.39
CA LEU A 115 18.90 13.73 13.26
C LEU A 115 19.10 13.01 14.62
N ASN A 116 19.63 13.70 15.62
CA ASN A 116 19.92 13.10 16.93
C ASN A 116 18.67 12.68 17.73
N GLN A 117 17.50 13.25 17.41
CA GLN A 117 16.24 12.95 18.09
C GLN A 117 15.41 11.89 17.36
N LEU A 118 15.78 11.58 16.11
CA LEU A 118 15.08 10.64 15.25
C LEU A 118 14.86 9.26 15.90
N PRO A 119 15.85 8.64 16.59
CA PRO A 119 15.64 7.33 17.22
C PRO A 119 14.43 7.30 18.16
N ASN A 120 14.20 8.38 18.90
CA ASN A 120 13.09 8.47 19.85
C ASN A 120 11.73 8.55 19.16
N TRP A 121 11.67 9.18 17.97
CA TRP A 121 10.44 9.34 17.21
C TRP A 121 10.06 8.04 16.49
N VAL A 122 11.05 7.24 16.08
CA VAL A 122 10.83 6.09 15.20
C VAL A 122 10.76 4.76 15.91
N ASN A 123 11.40 4.61 17.08
CA ASN A 123 11.50 3.35 17.82
C ASN A 123 10.17 2.60 17.98
N PRO A 124 9.03 3.26 18.31
CA PRO A 124 7.74 2.57 18.44
C PRO A 124 7.27 1.87 17.16
N PHE A 125 7.72 2.32 15.99
CA PHE A 125 7.22 1.86 14.69
C PHE A 125 8.17 0.91 13.96
N LEU A 126 9.41 0.72 14.45
CA LEU A 126 10.39 -0.19 13.84
C LEU A 126 9.90 -1.64 13.62
N PRO A 127 8.93 -2.19 14.39
CA PRO A 127 8.32 -3.48 14.04
C PRO A 127 7.53 -3.47 12.71
N PHE A 128 7.04 -2.31 12.28
CA PHE A 128 6.14 -2.15 11.14
C PHE A 128 6.81 -1.48 9.94
N VAL A 129 7.86 -0.71 10.14
CA VAL A 129 8.56 0.03 9.08
C VAL A 129 10.07 -0.18 9.12
N SER A 130 10.71 -0.04 7.96
CA SER A 130 12.13 0.23 7.81
C SER A 130 12.34 1.72 7.56
N ILE A 131 13.47 2.26 8.03
CA ILE A 131 13.79 3.67 7.90
C ILE A 131 15.24 3.80 7.49
N GLU A 132 15.47 4.50 6.39
CA GLU A 132 16.78 4.84 5.89
C GLU A 132 16.95 6.36 5.90
N CYS A 133 18.14 6.82 6.29
CA CYS A 133 18.46 8.25 6.28
C CYS A 133 19.48 8.52 5.17
N ILE A 134 19.05 9.22 4.13
CA ILE A 134 19.90 9.65 3.01
C ILE A 134 20.37 11.07 3.29
N GLN A 135 21.67 11.25 3.53
CA GLN A 135 22.26 12.58 3.72
C GLN A 135 22.78 13.15 2.41
N ASN A 136 22.53 14.43 2.18
CA ASN A 136 23.13 15.12 1.05
C ASN A 136 24.61 15.42 1.35
N LEU A 137 25.52 14.83 0.57
CA LEU A 137 26.96 15.06 0.72
C LEU A 137 27.38 16.53 0.53
N ALA A 138 26.65 17.28 -0.31
CA ALA A 138 26.91 18.69 -0.56
C ALA A 138 26.33 19.61 0.53
N ASN A 139 25.32 19.15 1.27
CA ASN A 139 24.74 19.86 2.40
C ASN A 139 24.36 18.89 3.52
N PRO A 140 25.29 18.59 4.46
CA PRO A 140 25.08 17.61 5.52
C PRO A 140 23.93 17.92 6.48
N ASP A 141 23.48 19.18 6.52
CA ASP A 141 22.32 19.61 7.32
C ASP A 141 20.98 19.20 6.67
N ASN A 142 21.00 18.80 5.40
CA ASN A 142 19.86 18.30 4.65
C ASN A 142 19.94 16.78 4.54
N ALA A 143 18.91 16.11 5.04
CA ALA A 143 18.74 14.68 4.89
C ALA A 143 17.32 14.38 4.43
N SER A 144 17.10 13.18 3.91
CA SER A 144 15.78 12.61 3.68
C SER A 144 15.65 11.32 4.45
N LEU A 145 14.48 11.08 5.03
CA LEU A 145 14.10 9.77 5.52
C LEU A 145 13.32 9.05 4.44
N ILE A 146 13.77 7.86 4.09
CA ILE A 146 12.95 6.91 3.36
C ILE A 146 12.30 6.03 4.42
N VAL A 147 10.97 6.05 4.49
CA VAL A 147 10.19 5.17 5.36
C VAL A 147 9.51 4.15 4.47
N CYS A 148 9.79 2.85 4.64
CA CYS A 148 9.12 1.78 3.92
C CYS A 148 8.35 0.86 4.87
N SER A 149 7.20 0.37 4.44
CA SER A 149 6.43 -0.64 5.16
C SER A 149 7.16 -1.98 5.14
N LYS A 150 7.14 -2.70 6.26
CA LYS A 150 7.60 -4.10 6.37
C LYS A 150 6.48 -5.10 6.13
N PHE A 151 5.36 -4.69 5.54
CA PHE A 151 4.25 -5.60 5.27
C PHE A 151 4.66 -6.69 4.27
N SER A 152 5.53 -6.36 3.30
CA SER A 152 6.14 -7.32 2.38
C SER A 152 6.80 -8.49 3.10
N ASP A 153 7.48 -8.24 4.23
CA ASP A 153 8.15 -9.25 5.05
C ASP A 153 7.17 -10.21 5.76
N LYS A 154 5.86 -9.95 5.66
CA LYS A 154 4.78 -10.76 6.21
C LYS A 154 3.94 -11.46 5.16
N LEU A 155 4.21 -11.19 3.89
CA LEU A 155 3.72 -11.99 2.78
C LEU A 155 4.59 -13.27 2.76
N ASP A 156 4.30 -14.21 3.67
CA ASP A 156 4.97 -15.51 3.73
C ASP A 156 4.66 -16.33 2.45
N ASP A 157 5.54 -17.28 2.10
CA ASP A 157 5.37 -18.20 0.96
C ASP A 157 3.99 -18.91 0.98
N ASP A 158 3.50 -19.28 2.18
CA ASP A 158 2.17 -19.89 2.40
C ASP A 158 0.98 -19.01 1.94
N PHE A 159 1.20 -17.71 1.77
CA PHE A 159 0.20 -16.72 1.35
C PHE A 159 0.37 -16.32 -0.12
N MET A 160 1.59 -16.42 -0.65
CA MET A 160 1.96 -16.15 -2.04
C MET A 160 1.57 -17.31 -2.97
N ASP A 161 1.54 -18.54 -2.43
CA ASP A 161 1.21 -19.75 -3.18
C ASP A 161 -0.29 -20.11 -3.19
N LEU A 162 -1.17 -19.25 -2.66
CA LEU A 162 -2.61 -19.55 -2.58
C LEU A 162 -3.28 -19.42 -3.95
N PRO A 163 -3.79 -20.52 -4.53
CA PRO A 163 -4.53 -20.45 -5.76
C PRO A 163 -5.93 -19.89 -5.46
N PHE A 164 -6.14 -18.59 -5.62
CA PHE A 164 -7.48 -18.02 -5.49
C PHE A 164 -8.15 -17.89 -6.87
N THR A 165 -9.47 -18.03 -6.87
CA THR A 165 -10.33 -17.89 -8.05
C THR A 165 -11.44 -16.93 -7.73
N LEU A 166 -11.62 -15.90 -8.55
CA LEU A 166 -12.86 -15.13 -8.50
C LEU A 166 -13.00 -14.23 -9.73
N GLU A 167 -14.07 -14.46 -10.49
CA GLU A 167 -14.55 -13.53 -11.51
C GLU A 167 -15.26 -12.38 -10.82
N VAL A 168 -14.53 -11.30 -10.57
CA VAL A 168 -15.11 -10.10 -9.98
C VAL A 168 -15.01 -8.99 -11.01
N SER A 169 -16.15 -8.67 -11.63
CA SER A 169 -16.26 -7.53 -12.56
C SER A 169 -15.80 -6.23 -11.89
N ASP A 170 -15.31 -5.26 -12.66
CA ASP A 170 -14.85 -3.97 -12.13
C ASP A 170 -15.95 -3.18 -11.39
N ASP A 171 -17.23 -3.53 -11.65
CA ASP A 171 -18.41 -2.92 -11.03
C ASP A 171 -18.90 -3.65 -9.77
N THR A 172 -18.16 -4.64 -9.28
CA THR A 172 -18.59 -5.43 -8.13
C THR A 172 -18.40 -4.65 -6.83
N ASP A 173 -19.45 -4.61 -6.00
CA ASP A 173 -19.45 -3.93 -4.70
C ASP A 173 -18.39 -4.54 -3.75
N GLY A 174 -17.75 -3.70 -2.94
CA GLY A 174 -16.65 -4.10 -2.05
C GLY A 174 -17.09 -5.14 -1.00
N ASP A 175 -18.36 -5.11 -0.59
CA ASP A 175 -18.92 -6.10 0.34
C ASP A 175 -19.02 -7.49 -0.31
N ALA A 176 -19.27 -7.57 -1.62
CA ALA A 176 -19.32 -8.83 -2.37
C ALA A 176 -17.92 -9.39 -2.64
N VAL A 177 -16.92 -8.52 -2.85
CA VAL A 177 -15.50 -8.91 -2.94
C VAL A 177 -15.05 -9.53 -1.60
N GLU A 178 -15.39 -8.88 -0.48
CA GLU A 178 -14.98 -9.31 0.86
C GLU A 178 -15.60 -10.67 1.23
N ALA A 179 -16.88 -10.89 0.92
CA ALA A 179 -17.53 -12.18 1.16
C ALA A 179 -16.93 -13.32 0.33
N ALA A 180 -16.64 -13.06 -0.94
CA ALA A 180 -16.10 -14.07 -1.84
C ALA A 180 -14.62 -14.38 -1.53
N LEU A 181 -13.86 -13.38 -1.08
CA LEU A 181 -12.54 -13.55 -0.50
C LEU A 181 -12.56 -14.41 0.76
N GLU A 182 -13.57 -14.21 1.62
CA GLU A 182 -13.75 -14.96 2.86
C GLU A 182 -14.04 -16.43 2.60
N GLU A 183 -14.91 -16.74 1.64
CA GLU A 183 -15.18 -18.09 1.17
C GLU A 183 -13.90 -18.74 0.61
N ALA A 184 -13.24 -18.11 -0.36
CA ALA A 184 -12.05 -18.65 -1.02
C ALA A 184 -10.91 -18.92 -0.02
N LEU A 185 -10.55 -17.97 0.83
CA LEU A 185 -9.43 -18.14 1.75
C LEU A 185 -9.74 -19.12 2.91
N SER A 186 -11.02 -19.33 3.25
CA SER A 186 -11.42 -20.32 4.27
C SER A 186 -11.11 -21.76 3.86
N GLU A 187 -11.06 -22.04 2.55
CA GLU A 187 -10.74 -23.36 2.01
C GLU A 187 -9.24 -23.66 1.99
N TYR A 188 -8.40 -22.63 1.83
CA TYR A 188 -6.97 -22.80 1.58
C TYR A 188 -6.07 -22.37 2.74
N THR A 189 -6.57 -21.60 3.71
CA THR A 189 -5.77 -21.11 4.84
C THR A 189 -6.35 -21.55 6.18
N GLN A 190 -5.47 -21.93 7.12
CA GLN A 190 -5.88 -22.16 8.52
C GLN A 190 -6.14 -20.85 9.29
N LYS A 191 -5.80 -19.70 8.68
CA LYS A 191 -5.97 -18.37 9.28
C LYS A 191 -7.16 -17.68 8.65
N PRO A 192 -8.13 -17.17 9.43
CA PRO A 192 -9.30 -16.49 8.86
C PRO A 192 -8.89 -15.23 8.08
N VAL A 193 -9.63 -14.83 7.06
CA VAL A 193 -9.40 -13.61 6.26
C VAL A 193 -9.33 -12.36 7.13
N ALA A 194 -10.13 -12.32 8.18
CA ALA A 194 -10.08 -11.30 9.22
C ALA A 194 -8.68 -11.09 9.83
N HIS A 195 -7.86 -12.15 9.92
CA HIS A 195 -6.47 -12.05 10.35
C HIS A 195 -5.64 -11.20 9.40
N TRP A 196 -5.79 -11.42 8.09
CA TRP A 196 -5.05 -10.70 7.05
C TRP A 196 -5.50 -9.25 6.92
N HIS A 197 -6.81 -8.99 7.01
CA HIS A 197 -7.34 -7.64 7.14
C HIS A 197 -6.71 -6.91 8.32
N HIS A 198 -6.76 -7.52 9.50
CA HIS A 198 -6.21 -6.92 10.71
C HIS A 198 -4.70 -6.70 10.59
N LEU A 199 -3.97 -7.63 9.98
CA LEU A 199 -2.54 -7.50 9.77
C LEU A 199 -2.22 -6.32 8.86
N LEU A 200 -2.81 -6.27 7.65
CA LEU A 200 -2.59 -5.19 6.70
C LEU A 200 -3.02 -3.83 7.28
N ASP A 201 -4.19 -3.75 7.90
CA ASP A 201 -4.69 -2.53 8.52
C ASP A 201 -3.75 -2.03 9.62
N ASN A 202 -3.17 -2.94 10.42
CA ASN A 202 -2.21 -2.59 11.45
C ASN A 202 -0.89 -2.05 10.84
N TYR A 203 -0.38 -2.66 9.78
CA TYR A 203 0.83 -2.17 9.09
C TYR A 203 0.61 -0.81 8.43
N LEU A 204 -0.50 -0.64 7.70
CA LEU A 204 -0.87 0.62 7.06
C LEU A 204 -1.04 1.74 8.09
N LYS A 205 -1.74 1.46 9.19
CA LYS A 205 -1.92 2.43 10.27
C LYS A 205 -0.59 2.88 10.85
N ASN A 206 0.30 1.95 11.24
CA ASN A 206 1.59 2.31 11.84
C ASN A 206 2.50 3.02 10.84
N PHE A 207 2.44 2.66 9.55
CA PHE A 207 3.13 3.37 8.48
C PHE A 207 2.66 4.84 8.35
N LEU A 208 1.36 5.10 8.48
CA LEU A 208 0.83 6.47 8.44
C LEU A 208 1.12 7.25 9.73
N ASP A 209 0.98 6.60 10.88
CA ASP A 209 1.20 7.22 12.19
C ASP A 209 2.65 7.72 12.36
N ILE A 210 3.65 7.01 11.81
CA ILE A 210 5.04 7.49 11.86
C ILE A 210 5.25 8.75 11.01
N ILE A 211 4.61 8.85 9.83
CA ILE A 211 4.71 10.03 8.97
C ILE A 211 4.19 11.25 9.73
N LYS A 212 3.02 11.09 10.36
CA LYS A 212 2.41 12.11 11.21
C LYS A 212 3.30 12.48 12.39
N GLN A 213 3.85 11.51 13.11
CA GLN A 213 4.70 11.77 14.27
C GLN A 213 5.98 12.52 13.89
N ILE A 214 6.62 12.14 12.77
CA ILE A 214 7.79 12.86 12.27
C ILE A 214 7.41 14.31 11.91
N ASP A 215 6.30 14.52 11.21
CA ASP A 215 5.83 15.86 10.86
C ASP A 215 5.59 16.75 12.09
N GLU A 216 4.89 16.24 13.11
CA GLU A 216 4.62 16.96 14.36
C GLU A 216 5.91 17.42 15.07
N HIS A 217 6.97 16.59 15.06
CA HIS A 217 8.25 16.93 15.67
C HIS A 217 9.11 17.89 14.84
N LEU A 218 8.87 17.98 13.54
CA LEU A 218 9.53 18.93 12.67
C LEU A 218 8.89 20.33 12.70
N ILE A 219 7.69 20.47 13.26
CA ILE A 219 7.00 21.76 13.47
C ILE A 219 7.54 22.51 14.71
N GLN A 220 7.95 21.77 15.75
CA GLN A 220 8.41 22.33 17.05
C GLN A 220 9.84 22.89 16.98
#